data_AF-A0A6M0C8L6-F1
#
_entry.id   AF-A0A6M0C8L6-F1
#
_cell.length_a   1.000
_cell.length_b   1.000
_cell.length_c   1.000
_cell.angle_alpha   90.00
_cell.angle_beta   90.00
_cell.angle_gamma   90.00
#
_symmetry.space_group_name_H-M   'P 1'
#
loop_
_entity.id
_entity.type
_entity.pdbx_description
1 polymer ?
#
loop_
_entity_poly.entity_id
_entity_poly.type
_entity_poly.pdbx_seq_one_letter_code
_entity_poly.pdbx_strand_id
1 'polypeptide(L)'
;MKYFIHRCPDFFDWRSNTFEFKSDPGLVAQESSRIIQEGDYQKYLSLTSEERRQKFLEIQDLIEDENNPDEEKGKLLFEQGLILASDRKYEEEIAAYDKVLEFKPDDDQAWYSKGIALSDLDRYEEAISAYDKALEFKPDDDQAWYNKGNALKNLGKYEEAISAYDKALEFKPDYYQAWNNKGIALKNLGRYEEAISAYD
;
A
#
# COMPACT_ATOMS: atom_id res chain seq x y z
N MET A 1 32.83 -44.68 45.08
CA MET A 1 31.85 -43.58 45.14
C MET A 1 31.34 -43.34 43.73
N LYS A 2 30.02 -43.41 43.53
CA LYS A 2 29.35 -43.09 42.26
C LYS A 2 29.21 -41.58 42.15
N TYR A 3 29.53 -41.01 40.99
CA TYR A 3 28.85 -39.83 40.47
C TYR A 3 28.67 -40.02 38.96
N PHE A 4 27.42 -40.10 38.53
CA PHE A 4 27.01 -39.91 37.14
C PHE A 4 26.75 -38.42 36.95
N ILE A 5 27.42 -37.79 36.00
CA ILE A 5 27.01 -36.49 35.45
C ILE A 5 26.78 -36.74 33.97
N HIS A 6 25.53 -36.67 33.54
CA HIS A 6 25.15 -36.70 32.13
C HIS A 6 25.78 -35.49 31.42
N ARG A 7 26.67 -35.73 30.46
CA ARG A 7 27.05 -34.72 29.48
C ARG A 7 25.96 -34.67 28.42
N CYS A 8 25.29 -33.53 28.26
CA CYS A 8 24.61 -33.20 27.01
C CYS A 8 25.67 -33.01 25.92
N PRO A 9 25.51 -33.61 24.73
CA PRO A 9 26.33 -33.28 23.58
C PRO A 9 25.94 -31.91 23.00
N ASP A 10 26.96 -31.20 22.54
CA ASP A 10 26.92 -30.25 21.42
C ASP A 10 26.38 -28.84 21.69
N PHE A 11 27.23 -28.04 22.35
CA PHE A 11 27.26 -26.59 22.18
C PHE A 11 28.60 -26.20 21.55
N PHE A 12 28.53 -25.69 20.32
CA PHE A 12 29.55 -24.90 19.61
C PHE A 12 30.87 -25.59 19.20
N ASP A 13 30.92 -26.04 17.94
CA ASP A 13 32.15 -26.13 17.15
C ASP A 13 32.27 -24.85 16.29
N TRP A 14 33.37 -24.10 16.43
CA TRP A 14 33.60 -22.81 15.76
C TRP A 14 34.46 -22.93 14.48
N ARG A 15 34.60 -24.13 13.91
CA ARG A 15 35.49 -24.37 12.76
C ARG A 15 34.85 -25.03 11.53
N SER A 16 33.59 -24.75 11.24
CA SER A 16 33.00 -25.16 9.95
C SER A 16 32.33 -24.00 9.20
N ASN A 17 32.59 -24.02 7.89
CA ASN A 17 32.27 -23.07 6.84
C ASN A 17 30.81 -22.61 6.78
N THR A 18 30.67 -21.37 6.27
CA THR A 18 29.50 -20.79 5.59
C THR A 18 28.17 -20.86 6.35
N PHE A 19 27.75 -19.72 6.87
CA PHE A 19 26.33 -19.46 7.14
C PHE A 19 25.59 -19.52 5.79
N GLU A 20 24.98 -20.66 5.49
CA GLU A 20 23.97 -20.72 4.45
C GLU A 20 22.71 -20.09 5.03
N PHE A 21 22.34 -18.90 4.54
CA PHE A 21 20.94 -18.50 4.61
C PHE A 21 20.16 -19.58 3.85
N LYS A 22 19.41 -20.41 4.57
CA LYS A 22 18.34 -21.17 3.94
C LYS A 22 17.26 -20.18 3.58
N SER A 23 17.38 -19.58 2.39
CA SER A 23 16.27 -18.98 1.68
C SER A 23 15.35 -20.12 1.27
N ASP A 24 14.64 -20.69 2.24
CA ASP A 24 13.51 -21.55 1.97
C ASP A 24 12.43 -20.64 1.37
N PRO A 25 12.10 -20.77 0.07
CA PRO A 25 11.10 -19.93 -0.56
C PRO A 25 9.76 -20.03 0.17
N GLY A 26 9.50 -21.15 0.86
CA GLY A 26 8.30 -21.34 1.68
C GLY A 26 8.30 -20.55 2.99
N LEU A 27 9.47 -20.24 3.57
CA LEU A 27 9.58 -19.38 4.75
C LEU A 27 9.49 -17.90 4.37
N VAL A 28 10.10 -17.50 3.25
CA VAL A 28 9.93 -16.15 2.69
C VAL A 28 8.47 -15.93 2.32
N ALA A 29 7.82 -16.89 1.66
CA ALA A 29 6.39 -16.87 1.36
C ALA A 29 5.48 -16.87 2.61
N GLN A 30 5.89 -17.52 3.71
CA GLN A 30 5.17 -17.49 4.98
C GLN A 30 5.35 -16.17 5.74
N GLU A 31 6.51 -15.54 5.64
CA GLU A 31 6.77 -14.22 6.24
C GLU A 31 6.13 -13.09 5.42
N SER A 32 6.14 -13.18 4.07
CA SER A 32 5.44 -12.26 3.16
C SER A 32 3.92 -12.39 3.25
N SER A 33 3.38 -13.59 3.48
CA SER A 33 1.93 -13.80 3.65
C SER A 33 1.35 -13.30 4.98
N ARG A 34 2.18 -12.79 5.91
CA ARG A 34 1.71 -12.43 7.26
C ARG A 34 1.32 -10.96 7.44
N ILE A 35 1.67 -10.07 6.52
CA ILE A 35 1.48 -8.62 6.75
C ILE A 35 1.14 -7.96 5.40
N ILE A 36 -0.13 -7.58 5.25
CA ILE A 36 -0.54 -6.43 4.43
C ILE A 36 -1.57 -5.66 5.26
N GLN A 37 -1.07 -4.71 6.05
CA GLN A 37 -1.82 -3.64 6.71
C GLN A 37 -1.02 -2.34 6.52
N GLU A 38 -1.59 -1.19 6.86
CA GLU A 38 -0.90 0.13 6.94
C GLU A 38 0.49 0.10 7.64
N GLY A 39 0.82 -0.99 8.35
CA GLY A 39 2.13 -1.27 8.91
C GLY A 39 3.28 -1.51 7.91
N ASP A 40 3.04 -1.96 6.67
CA ASP A 40 4.14 -2.26 5.73
C ASP A 40 4.72 -1.02 5.05
N TYR A 41 3.88 -0.05 4.67
CA TYR A 41 4.41 1.19 4.11
C TYR A 41 5.25 1.97 5.13
N GLN A 42 4.79 2.05 6.38
CA GLN A 42 5.54 2.69 7.47
C GLN A 42 6.85 1.98 7.78
N LYS A 43 6.88 0.65 7.64
CA LYS A 43 8.12 -0.15 7.72
C LYS A 43 9.12 0.33 6.68
N TYR A 44 8.77 0.50 5.40
CA TYR A 44 9.72 0.97 4.38
C TYR A 44 10.16 2.43 4.58
N LEU A 45 9.28 3.29 5.10
CA LEU A 45 9.65 4.66 5.48
C LEU A 45 10.67 4.72 6.63
N SER A 46 10.65 3.74 7.53
CA SER A 46 11.62 3.65 8.65
C SER A 46 12.99 3.13 8.25
N LEU A 47 13.09 2.47 7.08
CA LEU A 47 14.35 1.94 6.56
C LEU A 47 15.25 3.04 6.00
N THR A 48 16.55 2.78 6.04
CA THR A 48 17.52 3.59 5.30
C THR A 48 17.39 3.34 3.79
N SER A 49 17.89 4.28 2.99
CA SER A 49 17.88 4.15 1.52
C SER A 49 18.66 2.92 1.03
N GLU A 50 19.72 2.50 1.73
CA GLU A 50 20.49 1.31 1.37
C GLU A 50 19.69 0.03 1.66
N GLU A 51 19.01 -0.04 2.81
CA GLU A 51 18.15 -1.18 3.15
C GLU A 51 16.97 -1.31 2.18
N ARG A 52 16.35 -0.19 1.77
CA ARG A 52 15.31 -0.20 0.75
C ARG A 52 15.82 -0.67 -0.61
N ARG A 53 16.99 -0.19 -1.03
CA ARG A 53 17.63 -0.65 -2.28
C ARG A 53 17.93 -2.15 -2.22
N GLN A 54 18.48 -2.63 -1.11
CA GLN A 54 18.80 -4.06 -0.96
C GLN A 54 17.54 -4.92 -1.04
N LYS A 55 16.45 -4.51 -0.37
CA LYS A 55 15.16 -5.18 -0.45
C LYS A 55 14.56 -5.14 -1.85
N PHE A 56 14.68 -4.01 -2.54
CA PHE A 56 14.20 -3.88 -3.92
C PHE A 56 14.89 -4.89 -4.84
N LEU A 57 16.21 -5.05 -4.72
CA LEU A 57 16.98 -6.02 -5.51
C LEU A 57 16.61 -7.46 -5.16
N GLU A 58 16.46 -7.78 -3.87
CA GLU A 58 16.00 -9.10 -3.41
C GLU A 58 14.63 -9.46 -4.00
N ILE A 59 13.68 -8.53 -3.93
CA ILE A 59 12.34 -8.71 -4.51
C ILE A 59 12.42 -8.86 -6.04
N GLN A 60 13.28 -8.08 -6.70
CA GLN A 60 13.47 -8.19 -8.14
C GLN A 60 14.00 -9.57 -8.54
N ASP A 61 15.01 -10.09 -7.85
CA ASP A 61 15.57 -11.43 -8.09
C ASP A 61 14.50 -12.52 -7.90
N LEU A 62 13.62 -12.38 -6.89
CA LEU A 62 12.52 -13.33 -6.65
C LEU A 62 11.44 -13.25 -7.73
N ILE A 63 11.14 -12.08 -8.27
CA ILE A 63 10.18 -11.92 -9.37
C ILE A 63 10.72 -12.56 -10.66
N GLU A 64 12.02 -12.45 -10.89
CA GLU A 64 12.71 -13.02 -12.07
C GLU A 64 12.85 -14.56 -11.99
N ASP A 65 12.71 -15.17 -10.82
CA ASP A 65 12.69 -16.63 -10.67
C ASP A 65 11.45 -17.24 -11.37
N GLU A 66 11.70 -18.02 -12.41
CA GLU A 66 10.67 -18.73 -13.17
C GLU A 66 9.91 -19.77 -12.32
N ASN A 67 10.50 -20.24 -11.21
CA ASN A 67 9.87 -21.23 -10.33
C ASN A 67 8.86 -20.61 -9.36
N ASN A 68 8.83 -19.27 -9.23
CA ASN A 68 7.90 -18.62 -8.33
C ASN A 68 6.48 -18.56 -8.92
N PRO A 69 5.44 -19.00 -8.17
CA PRO A 69 4.05 -18.91 -8.63
C PRO A 69 3.63 -17.48 -8.92
N ASP A 70 2.75 -17.30 -9.91
CA ASP A 70 2.20 -15.99 -10.30
C ASP A 70 1.53 -15.25 -9.13
N GLU A 71 0.88 -15.99 -8.23
CA GLU A 71 0.28 -15.42 -7.01
C GLU A 71 1.33 -14.79 -6.09
N GLU A 72 2.48 -15.47 -5.90
CA GLU A 72 3.56 -14.94 -5.06
C GLU A 72 4.27 -13.77 -5.76
N LYS A 73 4.41 -13.83 -7.09
CA LYS A 73 4.89 -12.70 -7.90
C LYS A 73 4.00 -11.48 -7.75
N GLY A 74 2.67 -11.66 -7.71
CA GLY A 74 1.72 -10.57 -7.46
C GLY A 74 1.95 -9.88 -6.11
N LYS A 75 2.17 -10.65 -5.03
CA LYS A 75 2.49 -10.08 -3.71
C LYS A 75 3.83 -9.35 -3.71
N LEU A 76 4.86 -9.94 -4.30
CA LEU A 76 6.19 -9.35 -4.41
C LEU A 76 6.17 -8.05 -5.22
N LEU A 77 5.40 -8.00 -6.30
CA LEU A 77 5.19 -6.77 -7.09
C LEU A 77 4.48 -5.69 -6.29
N PHE A 78 3.52 -6.06 -5.44
CA PHE A 78 2.87 -5.12 -4.53
C PHE A 78 3.86 -4.54 -3.51
N GLU A 79 4.69 -5.39 -2.88
CA GLU A 79 5.77 -4.94 -1.99
C GLU A 79 6.78 -4.04 -2.71
N GLN A 80 7.14 -4.38 -3.96
CA GLN A 80 7.99 -3.56 -4.80
C GLN A 80 7.39 -2.16 -5.01
N GLY A 81 6.08 -2.08 -5.29
CA GLY A 81 5.34 -0.84 -5.39
C GLY A 81 5.44 0.03 -4.13
N LEU A 82 5.31 -0.57 -2.94
CA LEU A 82 5.45 0.16 -1.66
C LEU A 82 6.85 0.73 -1.44
N ILE A 83 7.90 0.00 -1.84
CA ILE A 83 9.28 0.50 -1.78
C ILE A 83 9.45 1.68 -2.74
N LEU A 84 8.95 1.56 -3.98
CA LEU A 84 9.01 2.60 -4.99
C LEU A 84 8.27 3.87 -4.54
N ALA A 85 7.11 3.71 -3.90
CA ALA A 85 6.35 4.81 -3.29
C ALA A 85 7.20 5.54 -2.22
N SER A 86 7.89 4.79 -1.36
CA SER A 86 8.74 5.38 -0.31
C SER A 86 9.96 6.14 -0.86
N ASP A 87 10.42 5.78 -2.06
CA ASP A 87 11.47 6.48 -2.81
C ASP A 87 10.91 7.54 -3.80
N ARG A 88 9.58 7.75 -3.80
CA ARG A 88 8.84 8.70 -4.67
C ARG A 88 9.02 8.44 -6.17
N LYS A 89 9.18 7.18 -6.54
CA LYS A 89 9.29 6.71 -7.92
C LYS A 89 7.93 6.30 -8.47
N TYR A 90 7.02 7.27 -8.55
CA TYR A 90 5.59 7.03 -8.81
C TYR A 90 5.29 6.35 -10.15
N GLU A 91 6.04 6.64 -11.22
CA GLU A 91 5.85 5.97 -12.52
C GLU A 91 6.24 4.47 -12.47
N GLU A 92 7.32 4.13 -11.76
CA GLU A 92 7.74 2.74 -11.57
C GLU A 92 6.74 2.01 -10.65
N GLU A 93 6.22 2.69 -9.63
CA GLU A 93 5.18 2.19 -8.72
C GLU A 93 3.89 1.83 -9.48
N ILE A 94 3.42 2.72 -10.35
CA ILE A 94 2.23 2.47 -11.18
C ILE A 94 2.45 1.23 -12.06
N ALA A 95 3.62 1.11 -12.69
CA ALA A 95 3.93 -0.06 -13.52
C ALA A 95 3.99 -1.36 -12.71
N ALA A 96 4.44 -1.31 -11.45
CA ALA A 96 4.42 -2.46 -10.55
C ALA A 96 2.98 -2.87 -10.22
N TYR A 97 2.10 -1.91 -9.88
CA TYR A 97 0.69 -2.20 -9.61
C TYR A 97 -0.08 -2.65 -10.85
N ASP A 98 0.25 -2.15 -12.04
CA ASP A 98 -0.33 -2.65 -13.29
C ASP A 98 -0.05 -4.14 -13.47
N LYS A 99 1.17 -4.60 -13.18
CA LYS A 99 1.50 -6.03 -13.21
C LYS A 99 0.74 -6.81 -12.14
N VAL A 100 0.57 -6.28 -10.93
CA VAL A 100 -0.29 -6.92 -9.91
C VAL A 100 -1.69 -7.14 -10.46
N LEU A 101 -2.25 -6.13 -11.11
CA LEU A 101 -3.60 -6.14 -11.68
C LEU A 101 -3.73 -7.06 -12.92
N GLU A 102 -2.64 -7.38 -13.62
CA GLU A 102 -2.64 -8.44 -14.65
C GLU A 102 -2.90 -9.82 -14.04
N PHE A 103 -2.35 -10.10 -12.86
CA PHE A 103 -2.56 -11.36 -12.14
C PHE A 103 -3.87 -11.39 -11.35
N LYS A 104 -4.22 -10.25 -10.72
CA LYS A 104 -5.40 -10.12 -9.86
C LYS A 104 -6.15 -8.81 -10.16
N PRO A 105 -7.04 -8.81 -11.17
CA PRO A 105 -7.76 -7.60 -11.60
C PRO A 105 -8.75 -7.05 -10.56
N ASP A 106 -9.15 -7.87 -9.60
CA ASP A 106 -10.08 -7.55 -8.51
C ASP A 106 -9.39 -7.13 -7.20
N ASP A 107 -8.09 -6.84 -7.25
CA ASP A 107 -7.35 -6.34 -6.09
C ASP A 107 -7.66 -4.87 -5.82
N ASP A 108 -8.53 -4.61 -4.85
CA ASP A 108 -8.93 -3.27 -4.43
C ASP A 108 -7.75 -2.43 -3.94
N GLN A 109 -6.79 -3.06 -3.26
CA GLN A 109 -5.63 -2.37 -2.70
C GLN A 109 -4.66 -1.92 -3.80
N ALA A 110 -4.41 -2.76 -4.81
CA ALA A 110 -3.57 -2.38 -5.95
C ALA A 110 -4.20 -1.21 -6.73
N TRP A 111 -5.52 -1.25 -6.95
CA TRP A 111 -6.24 -0.13 -7.57
C TRP A 111 -6.17 1.15 -6.73
N TYR A 112 -6.36 1.05 -5.40
CA TYR A 112 -6.29 2.19 -4.50
C TYR A 112 -4.88 2.81 -4.45
N SER A 113 -3.84 2.00 -4.27
CA SER A 113 -2.45 2.45 -4.25
C SER A 113 -2.03 3.07 -5.58
N LYS A 114 -2.43 2.47 -6.71
CA LYS A 114 -2.26 3.07 -8.04
C LYS A 114 -2.93 4.45 -8.13
N GLY A 115 -4.14 4.61 -7.57
CA GLY A 115 -4.82 5.90 -7.51
C GLY A 115 -4.06 6.96 -6.70
N ILE A 116 -3.42 6.57 -5.59
CA ILE A 116 -2.54 7.46 -4.81
C ILE A 116 -1.35 7.91 -5.66
N ALA A 117 -0.63 6.97 -6.26
CA ALA A 117 0.54 7.27 -7.10
C ALA A 117 0.20 8.21 -8.27
N LEU A 118 -0.95 8.00 -8.92
CA LEU A 118 -1.46 8.87 -9.98
C LEU A 118 -1.82 10.27 -9.46
N SER A 119 -2.37 10.37 -8.25
CA SER A 119 -2.69 11.65 -7.62
C SER A 119 -1.42 12.43 -7.26
N ASP A 120 -0.38 11.75 -6.79
CA ASP A 120 0.94 12.35 -6.50
C ASP A 120 1.66 12.85 -7.76
N LEU A 121 1.28 12.34 -8.94
CA LEU A 121 1.71 12.80 -10.27
C LEU A 121 0.78 13.85 -10.90
N ASP A 122 -0.21 14.36 -10.16
CA ASP A 122 -1.25 15.27 -10.66
C ASP A 122 -2.11 14.69 -11.81
N ARG A 123 -2.09 13.37 -12.04
CA ARG A 123 -2.89 12.65 -13.05
C ARG A 123 -4.29 12.31 -12.51
N TYR A 124 -5.03 13.35 -12.13
CA TYR A 124 -6.25 13.21 -11.33
C TYR A 124 -7.38 12.42 -12.01
N GLU A 125 -7.58 12.54 -13.32
CA GLU A 125 -8.60 11.75 -14.05
C GLU A 125 -8.32 10.25 -14.01
N GLU A 126 -7.05 9.87 -14.16
CA GLU A 126 -6.63 8.47 -14.07
C GLU A 126 -6.72 7.97 -12.63
N ALA A 127 -6.35 8.81 -11.65
CA ALA A 127 -6.50 8.50 -10.24
C ALA A 127 -7.96 8.22 -9.87
N ILE A 128 -8.90 9.05 -10.34
CA ILE A 128 -10.34 8.84 -10.13
C ILE A 128 -10.78 7.49 -10.71
N SER A 129 -10.32 7.15 -11.91
CA SER A 129 -10.64 5.87 -12.55
C SER A 129 -10.11 4.67 -11.74
N ALA A 130 -8.91 4.80 -11.17
CA ALA A 130 -8.33 3.78 -10.30
C ALA A 130 -9.10 3.66 -8.97
N TYR A 131 -9.47 4.78 -8.34
CA TYR A 131 -10.31 4.77 -7.14
C TYR A 131 -11.70 4.19 -7.40
N ASP A 132 -12.31 4.49 -8.55
CA ASP A 132 -13.60 3.90 -8.95
C ASP A 132 -13.51 2.38 -9.06
N LYS A 133 -12.39 1.86 -9.58
CA LYS A 133 -12.14 0.42 -9.63
C LYS A 133 -11.93 -0.17 -8.24
N ALA A 134 -11.16 0.48 -7.37
CA ALA A 134 -11.02 0.05 -5.97
C ALA A 134 -12.38 -0.02 -5.27
N LEU A 135 -13.22 1.01 -5.45
CA LEU A 135 -14.55 1.13 -4.86
C LEU A 135 -15.59 0.16 -5.46
N GLU A 136 -15.37 -0.34 -6.68
CA GLU A 136 -16.17 -1.42 -7.28
C GLU A 136 -16.03 -2.72 -6.48
N PHE A 137 -14.81 -3.02 -6.00
CA PHE A 137 -14.49 -4.21 -5.22
C PHE A 137 -14.68 -4.01 -3.71
N LYS A 138 -14.43 -2.79 -3.22
CA LYS A 138 -14.56 -2.42 -1.81
C LYS A 138 -15.30 -1.09 -1.64
N PRO A 139 -16.65 -1.11 -1.68
CA PRO A 139 -17.46 0.12 -1.71
C PRO A 139 -17.51 0.89 -0.38
N ASP A 140 -17.12 0.26 0.73
CA ASP A 140 -17.10 0.81 2.08
C ASP A 140 -15.75 1.42 2.50
N ASP A 141 -14.82 1.55 1.56
CA ASP A 141 -13.51 2.16 1.82
C ASP A 141 -13.59 3.70 1.92
N ASP A 142 -13.60 4.21 3.16
CA ASP A 142 -13.68 5.64 3.44
C ASP A 142 -12.47 6.42 2.89
N GLN A 143 -11.28 5.81 2.86
CA GLN A 143 -10.06 6.45 2.37
C GLN A 143 -10.08 6.60 0.85
N ALA A 144 -10.55 5.57 0.12
CA ALA A 144 -10.73 5.63 -1.33
C ALA A 144 -11.76 6.69 -1.73
N TRP A 145 -12.90 6.77 -1.04
CA TRP A 145 -13.89 7.84 -1.25
C TRP A 145 -13.31 9.24 -0.98
N TYR A 146 -12.57 9.41 0.12
CA TYR A 146 -11.93 10.68 0.45
C TYR A 146 -10.88 11.10 -0.59
N ASN A 147 -10.03 10.18 -1.03
CA ASN A 147 -8.99 10.49 -2.01
C ASN A 147 -9.56 10.74 -3.41
N LYS A 148 -10.62 10.03 -3.81
CA LYS A 148 -11.41 10.37 -4.99
C LYS A 148 -11.97 11.78 -4.90
N GLY A 149 -12.52 12.17 -3.74
CA GLY A 149 -12.99 13.54 -3.49
C GLY A 149 -11.89 14.59 -3.64
N ASN A 150 -10.67 14.29 -3.16
CA ASN A 150 -9.52 15.18 -3.32
C ASN A 150 -9.11 15.36 -4.79
N ALA A 151 -9.04 14.27 -5.56
CA ALA A 151 -8.74 14.32 -6.98
C ALA A 151 -9.81 15.14 -7.75
N LEU A 152 -11.10 14.92 -7.46
CA LEU A 152 -12.20 15.70 -8.05
C LEU A 152 -12.12 17.19 -7.70
N LYS A 153 -11.83 17.52 -6.43
CA LYS A 153 -11.65 18.89 -5.97
C LYS A 153 -10.48 19.58 -6.71
N ASN A 154 -9.37 18.87 -6.94
CA ASN A 154 -8.22 19.41 -7.67
C ASN A 154 -8.54 19.66 -9.16
N LEU A 155 -9.46 18.89 -9.75
CA LEU A 155 -10.02 19.15 -11.08
C LEU A 155 -11.11 20.24 -11.10
N GLY A 156 -11.44 20.85 -9.96
CA GLY A 156 -12.52 21.85 -9.85
C GLY A 156 -13.94 21.26 -9.91
N LYS A 157 -14.06 19.93 -9.87
CA LYS A 157 -15.32 19.18 -9.86
C LYS A 157 -15.92 19.13 -8.45
N TYR A 158 -16.29 20.30 -7.93
CA TYR A 158 -16.62 20.46 -6.51
C TYR A 158 -17.90 19.72 -6.09
N GLU A 159 -18.91 19.61 -6.94
CA GLU A 159 -20.15 18.89 -6.59
C GLU A 159 -19.93 17.37 -6.51
N GLU A 160 -19.18 16.80 -7.45
CA GLU A 160 -18.78 15.40 -7.37
C GLU A 160 -17.83 15.14 -6.18
N ALA A 161 -16.94 16.08 -5.87
CA ALA A 161 -16.06 15.98 -4.70
C ALA A 161 -16.87 15.94 -3.39
N ILE A 162 -17.89 16.80 -3.24
CA ILE A 162 -18.80 16.79 -2.08
C ILE A 162 -19.49 15.43 -1.96
N SER A 163 -20.01 14.89 -3.07
CA SER A 163 -20.66 13.58 -3.08
C SER A 163 -19.71 12.46 -2.63
N ALA A 164 -18.44 12.51 -3.05
CA ALA A 164 -17.42 11.56 -2.62
C ALA A 164 -17.06 11.72 -1.13
N TYR A 165 -16.95 12.95 -0.63
CA TYR A 165 -16.73 13.19 0.80
C TYR A 165 -17.92 12.75 1.66
N ASP A 166 -19.15 12.95 1.19
CA ASP A 166 -20.35 12.45 1.87
C ASP A 166 -20.34 10.93 2.00
N LYS A 167 -19.87 10.22 0.97
CA LYS A 167 -19.67 8.77 1.03
C LYS A 167 -18.58 8.37 2.01
N ALA A 168 -17.45 9.05 2.03
CA ALA A 168 -16.41 8.81 3.05
C ALA A 168 -16.95 9.01 4.47
N LEU A 169 -17.76 10.05 4.68
CA LEU A 169 -18.37 10.39 5.97
C LEU A 169 -19.51 9.46 6.38
N GLU A 170 -20.19 8.82 5.42
CA GLU A 170 -21.17 7.75 5.69
C GLU A 170 -20.51 6.55 6.39
N PHE A 171 -19.31 6.16 5.93
CA PHE A 171 -18.55 5.04 6.50
C PHE A 171 -17.70 5.45 7.71
N LYS A 172 -17.20 6.70 7.73
CA LYS A 172 -16.38 7.25 8.82
C LYS A 172 -16.83 8.67 9.21
N PRO A 173 -17.84 8.78 10.08
CA PRO A 173 -18.41 10.08 10.46
C PRO A 173 -17.45 11.04 11.18
N ASP A 174 -16.42 10.52 11.85
CA ASP A 174 -15.40 11.29 12.57
C ASP A 174 -14.19 11.67 11.71
N TYR A 175 -14.27 11.49 10.39
CA TYR A 175 -13.18 11.81 9.47
C TYR A 175 -13.04 13.33 9.25
N TYR A 176 -12.37 14.00 10.18
CA TYR A 176 -12.25 15.46 10.19
C TYR A 176 -11.65 16.05 8.90
N GLN A 177 -10.71 15.35 8.24
CA GLN A 177 -10.17 15.81 6.96
C GLN A 177 -11.23 15.85 5.85
N ALA A 178 -12.15 14.88 5.82
CA ALA A 178 -13.24 14.83 4.85
C ALA A 178 -14.24 15.97 5.08
N TRP A 179 -14.63 16.22 6.34
CA TRP A 179 -15.45 17.38 6.72
C TRP A 179 -14.84 18.72 6.29
N ASN A 180 -13.55 18.91 6.61
CA ASN A 180 -12.84 20.13 6.24
C ASN A 180 -12.79 20.33 4.70
N ASN A 181 -12.47 19.28 3.95
CA ASN A 181 -12.37 19.38 2.49
C ASN A 181 -13.74 19.54 1.82
N LYS A 182 -14.80 18.94 2.38
CA LYS A 182 -16.18 19.20 1.99
C LYS A 182 -16.55 20.68 2.19
N GLY A 183 -16.25 21.25 3.35
CA GLY A 183 -16.45 22.68 3.61
C GLY A 183 -15.72 23.59 2.62
N ILE A 184 -14.48 23.24 2.26
CA ILE A 184 -13.70 23.98 1.25
C ILE A 184 -14.38 23.90 -0.12
N ALA A 185 -14.84 22.71 -0.54
CA ALA A 185 -15.55 22.53 -1.80
C ALA A 185 -16.88 23.32 -1.84
N LEU A 186 -17.66 23.26 -0.76
CA LEU A 186 -18.91 24.05 -0.61
C LEU A 186 -18.65 25.55 -0.68
N LYS A 187 -17.60 26.04 -0.04
CA LYS A 187 -17.18 27.45 -0.12
C LYS A 187 -16.83 27.85 -1.54
N ASN A 188 -16.12 27.01 -2.30
CA ASN A 188 -15.78 27.29 -3.70
C ASN A 188 -17.02 27.35 -4.61
N LEU A 189 -18.09 26.64 -4.25
CA LEU A 189 -19.40 26.74 -4.91
C LEU A 189 -20.27 27.91 -4.41
N GLY A 190 -19.82 28.67 -3.40
CA GLY A 190 -20.60 29.75 -2.78
C GLY A 190 -21.69 29.28 -1.81
N ARG A 191 -21.70 27.99 -1.43
CA ARG A 191 -22.67 27.38 -0.49
C ARG A 191 -22.20 27.59 0.96
N TYR A 192 -22.16 28.85 1.41
CA TYR A 192 -21.52 29.23 2.68
C TYR A 192 -22.21 28.67 3.93
N GLU A 193 -23.53 28.59 3.95
CA GLU A 193 -24.28 28.05 5.11
C GLU A 193 -23.93 26.57 5.33
N GLU A 194 -23.93 25.77 4.26
CA GLU A 194 -23.55 24.36 4.31
C GLU A 194 -22.06 24.17 4.64
N ALA A 195 -21.20 25.09 4.19
CA ALA A 195 -19.79 25.06 4.53
C ALA A 195 -19.56 25.28 6.03
N ILE A 196 -20.32 26.18 6.67
CA ILE A 196 -20.27 26.39 8.13
C ILE A 196 -20.69 25.11 8.86
N SER A 197 -21.80 24.50 8.45
CA SER A 197 -22.25 23.23 9.05
C SER A 197 -21.25 22.08 8.88
N ALA A 198 -20.38 22.14 7.87
CA ALA A 198 -19.31 21.15 7.69
C ALA A 198 -18.07 21.40 8.58
N TYR A 199 -17.96 22.59 9.20
CA TYR A 199 -16.86 22.96 10.09
C TYR A 199 -17.22 22.88 11.58
N ASP A 200 -18.51 22.90 11.91
CA ASP A 200 -19.05 22.78 13.26
C ASP A 200 -19.01 21.33 13.78
#